data_AF-A0A7J5C262-F1
#
_entry.id   AF-A0A7J5C262-F1
#
_cell.length_a   1.000
_cell.length_b   1.000
_cell.length_c   1.000
_cell.angle_alpha   90.00
_cell.angle_beta   90.00
_cell.angle_gamma   90.00
#
_symmetry.space_group_name_H-M   'P 1'
#
loop_
_entity.id
_entity.type
_entity.pdbx_description
1 polymer ?
#
loop_
_entity_poly.entity_id
_entity_poly.type
_entity_poly.pdbx_seq_one_letter_code
_entity_poly.pdbx_strand_id
1 'polypeptide(L)' 'DPATACRLVARVDGHLDALEVQLGPCTREYAPVTARALGFWQDRPVTYTRTFDNRCHLLRGTDVLFDF' A
#
# COMPACT_ATOMS: atom_id res chain seq x y z
N ASP A 1 3.59 -1.10 -12.28
CA ASP A 1 3.04 -2.20 -13.11
C ASP A 1 1.59 -2.48 -12.70
N PRO A 2 0.62 -2.16 -13.56
CA PRO A 2 -0.81 -2.36 -13.25
C PRO A 2 -1.17 -3.81 -12.90
N ALA A 3 -0.58 -4.80 -13.59
CA ALA A 3 -0.94 -6.20 -13.39
C ALA A 3 -0.53 -6.72 -12.01
N THR A 4 0.66 -6.33 -11.53
CA THR A 4 1.12 -6.69 -10.18
C THR A 4 0.32 -5.95 -9.10
N ALA A 5 0.02 -4.66 -9.29
CA ALA A 5 -0.83 -3.91 -8.37
C ALA A 5 -2.23 -4.57 -8.21
N CYS A 6 -2.88 -4.93 -9.32
CA CYS A 6 -4.17 -5.63 -9.28
C CYS A 6 -4.11 -6.96 -8.50
N ARG A 7 -3.03 -7.73 -8.67
CA ARG A 7 -2.84 -9.00 -7.93
C ARG A 7 -2.65 -8.78 -6.43
N LEU A 8 -2.01 -7.70 -6.00
CA LEU A 8 -1.85 -7.35 -4.59
C LEU A 8 -3.19 -6.99 -3.95
N VAL A 9 -3.99 -6.14 -4.61
CA VAL A 9 -5.34 -5.79 -4.12
C VAL A 9 -6.24 -7.02 -4.06
N ALA A 10 -6.16 -7.90 -5.06
CA ALA A 10 -6.92 -9.15 -5.10
C ALA A 10 -6.57 -10.11 -3.95
N ARG A 11 -5.29 -10.19 -3.55
CA ARG A 11 -4.83 -11.07 -2.47
C ARG A 11 -5.50 -10.76 -1.13
N VAL A 12 -5.79 -9.49 -0.90
CA VAL A 12 -6.42 -9.00 0.34
C VAL A 12 -7.91 -8.69 0.17
N ASP A 13 -8.49 -9.09 -0.95
CA ASP A 13 -9.91 -8.86 -1.27
C ASP A 13 -10.35 -7.39 -1.10
N GLY A 14 -9.47 -6.46 -1.51
CA GLY A 14 -9.69 -5.01 -1.39
C GLY A 14 -9.40 -4.40 -0.03
N HIS A 15 -9.11 -5.20 1.00
CA HIS A 15 -8.77 -4.75 2.36
C HIS A 15 -7.28 -4.36 2.43
N LEU A 16 -6.93 -3.18 1.96
CA LEU A 16 -5.53 -2.74 1.83
C LEU A 16 -4.74 -2.73 3.16
N ASP A 17 -5.42 -2.63 4.31
CA ASP A 17 -4.80 -2.74 5.63
C ASP A 17 -4.26 -4.15 5.94
N ALA A 18 -4.73 -5.17 5.22
CA ALA A 18 -4.28 -6.56 5.34
C ALA A 18 -3.06 -6.87 4.46
N LEU A 19 -2.50 -5.89 3.73
CA LEU A 19 -1.25 -6.08 3.01
C LEU A 19 -0.11 -6.37 3.99
N GLU A 20 0.50 -7.54 3.84
CA GLU A 20 1.62 -7.96 4.67
C GLU A 20 2.84 -7.07 4.41
N VAL A 21 3.48 -6.62 5.49
CA VAL A 21 4.71 -5.85 5.42
C VAL A 21 5.83 -6.76 4.92
N GLN A 22 6.43 -6.39 3.80
CA GLN A 22 7.68 -7.00 3.38
C GLN A 22 8.79 -6.65 4.36
N LEU A 23 9.39 -7.67 4.98
CA LEU A 23 10.50 -7.47 5.90
C LEU A 23 11.75 -7.00 5.11
N GLY A 24 12.43 -5.99 5.64
CA GLY A 24 13.69 -5.50 5.10
C GLY A 24 14.14 -4.20 5.76
N PRO A 25 15.42 -3.83 5.64
CA PRO A 25 15.93 -2.61 6.23
C PRO A 25 15.35 -1.37 5.54
N CYS A 26 15.02 -0.38 6.36
CA CYS A 26 14.79 1.00 5.95
C CYS A 26 15.68 1.92 6.78
N THR A 27 16.02 3.08 6.23
CA THR A 27 16.64 4.16 6.98
C THR A 27 15.67 4.68 8.05
N ARG A 28 16.21 5.29 9.10
CA ARG A 28 15.43 5.87 10.21
C ARG A 28 15.05 7.33 9.98
N GLU A 29 15.24 7.85 8.76
CA GLU A 29 14.84 9.20 8.43
C GLU A 29 13.32 9.36 8.55
N TYR A 30 12.89 10.46 9.16
CA TYR A 30 11.48 10.79 9.26
C TYR A 30 11.14 11.83 8.19
N ALA A 31 10.50 11.36 7.12
CA ALA A 31 10.07 12.14 5.97
C ALA A 31 8.70 11.59 5.53
N PRO A 32 7.64 11.87 6.31
CA PRO A 32 6.41 11.10 6.26
C PRO A 32 5.69 11.24 4.92
N VAL A 33 5.12 10.13 4.46
CA VAL A 33 4.32 10.06 3.23
C VAL A 33 2.95 9.46 3.53
N THR A 34 1.88 10.06 3.00
CA THR A 34 0.50 9.56 3.19
C THR A 34 -0.01 8.94 1.89
N ALA A 35 -0.25 7.63 1.91
CA ALA A 35 -0.92 6.92 0.84
C ALA A 35 -2.44 7.03 0.99
N ARG A 36 -3.14 7.22 -0.13
CA ARG A 36 -4.61 7.25 -0.18
C ARG A 36 -5.10 6.45 -1.37
N ALA A 37 -6.07 5.56 -1.14
CA ALA A 37 -6.80 4.87 -2.20
C ALA A 37 -8.30 4.96 -1.94
N LEU A 38 -9.05 5.29 -2.99
CA LEU A 38 -10.49 5.50 -2.97
C LEU A 38 -11.08 4.83 -4.20
N GLY A 39 -12.17 4.11 -4.04
CA GLY A 39 -12.86 3.48 -5.17
C GLY A 39 -13.73 2.32 -4.72
N PHE A 40 -13.84 1.33 -5.59
CA PHE A 40 -14.62 0.13 -5.35
C PHE A 40 -13.79 -1.12 -5.64
N TRP A 41 -13.95 -2.13 -4.81
CA TRP A 41 -13.48 -3.49 -5.05
C TRP A 41 -14.68 -4.41 -5.02
N GLN A 42 -15.04 -4.99 -6.18
CA GLN A 42 -16.22 -5.87 -6.31
C GLN A 42 -17.48 -5.24 -5.70
N ASP A 43 -17.81 -4.02 -6.13
CA ASP A 43 -18.94 -3.21 -5.65
C ASP A 43 -18.90 -2.80 -4.15
N ARG A 44 -17.86 -3.18 -3.41
CA ARG A 44 -17.64 -2.71 -2.03
C ARG A 44 -16.79 -1.45 -2.05
N PRO A 45 -17.20 -0.38 -1.33
CA PRO A 45 -16.40 0.84 -1.25
C PRO A 45 -15.08 0.54 -0.54
N VAL A 46 -13.97 0.98 -1.14
CA VAL A 46 -12.64 0.96 -0.55
C VAL A 46 -12.26 2.38 -0.19
N THR A 47 -11.95 2.61 1.08
CA THR A 47 -11.35 3.84 1.57
C THR A 47 -10.13 3.47 2.40
N TYR A 48 -8.96 3.83 1.91
CA TYR A 48 -7.69 3.56 2.56
C TYR A 48 -6.91 4.86 2.73
N THR A 49 -6.38 5.09 3.92
CA THR A 49 -5.46 6.19 4.21
C THR A 49 -4.48 5.73 5.26
N ARG A 50 -3.18 5.81 4.95
CA ARG A 50 -2.12 5.42 5.87
C ARG A 50 -0.90 6.32 5.69
N THR A 51 -0.34 6.78 6.79
CA THR A 51 0.93 7.52 6.81
C THR A 51 2.06 6.56 7.17
N PHE A 52 3.16 6.65 6.44
CA PHE A 52 4.39 5.91 6.66
C PHE A 52 5.52 6.87 7.01
N ASP A 53 6.47 6.44 7.84
CA ASP A 53 7.56 7.28 8.35
C ASP A 53 8.45 7.85 7.23
N ASN A 54 8.61 7.10 6.14
CA ASN A 54 9.31 7.52 4.92
C ASN A 54 8.88 6.66 3.71
N ARG A 55 9.39 7.00 2.51
CA ARG A 55 9.10 6.27 1.27
C ARG A 55 9.50 4.78 1.34
N CYS A 56 10.59 4.45 2.04
CA CYS A 56 10.99 3.05 2.19
C CYS A 56 9.92 2.26 2.95
N HIS A 57 9.41 2.80 4.06
CA HIS A 57 8.33 2.15 4.82
C HIS A 57 7.03 2.01 4.01
N LEU A 58 6.69 3.00 3.17
CA LEU A 58 5.58 2.88 2.22
C LEU A 58 5.78 1.69 1.28
N LEU A 59 6.90 1.63 0.56
CA LEU A 59 7.16 0.56 -0.39
C LEU A 59 7.26 -0.82 0.27
N ARG A 60 7.77 -0.91 1.51
CA ARG A 60 7.76 -2.16 2.28
C ARG A 60 6.34 -2.59 2.70
N GLY A 61 5.46 -1.64 2.99
CA GLY A 61 4.10 -1.92 3.42
C GLY A 61 3.11 -2.17 2.28
N THR A 62 3.40 -1.69 1.06
CA THR A 62 2.42 -1.70 -0.04
C THR A 62 2.97 -2.24 -1.36
N ASP A 63 4.28 -2.52 -1.45
CA ASP A 63 4.95 -2.94 -2.67
C ASP A 63 4.63 -1.95 -3.83
N VAL A 64 4.49 -2.45 -5.06
CA VAL A 64 4.20 -1.64 -6.26
C VAL A 64 2.88 -0.87 -6.26
N LEU A 65 2.00 -1.05 -5.26
CA LEU A 65 0.66 -0.45 -5.27
C LEU A 65 0.69 1.09 -5.29
N PHE A 66 1.70 1.69 -4.65
CA PHE A 66 1.92 3.14 -4.60
C PHE A 66 3.28 3.56 -5.21
N ASP A 67 3.87 2.71 -6.06
CA ASP A 67 5.13 2.99 -6.76
C ASP A 67 4.88 3.49 -8.19
N PHE A 68 4.37 4.72 -8.28
CA PHE A 68 4.12 5.45 -9.53
C PHE A 68 4.60 6.90 -9.42
#